data_AF-A0A1F8ME13-F1
#
_entry.id   AF-A0A1F8ME13-F1
#
_cell.length_a   1.000
_cell.length_b   1.000
_cell.length_c   1.000
_cell.angle_alpha   90.00
_cell.angle_beta   90.00
_cell.angle_gamma   90.00
#
_symmetry.space_group_name_H-M   'P 1'
#
loop_
_entity.id
_entity.type
_entity.pdbx_description
1 polymer ?
#
loop_
_entity_poly.entity_id
_entity_poly.type
_entity_poly.pdbx_seq_one_letter_code
_entity_poly.pdbx_strand_id
1 'polypeptide(L)'
;MSNRQRLARERLEIYLVHLLMAYRPLIFIVGVLLLVYSIANLFINPLVGFASLLPALYLLLISNSYPVTLYTARLGAWIGTLWRHQE
;
A
#
# COMPACT_ATOMS: atom_id res chain seq x y z
N MET A 1 30.74 10.04 5.15
CA MET A 1 29.51 9.73 5.92
C MET A 1 28.32 9.24 5.06
N SER A 2 28.49 8.94 3.77
CA SER A 2 27.41 8.46 2.87
C SER A 2 26.89 7.03 3.15
N ASN A 3 27.72 6.15 3.71
CA ASN A 3 27.33 4.74 3.89
C ASN A 3 26.21 4.52 4.92
N ARG A 4 26.09 5.40 5.93
CA ARG A 4 25.09 5.28 7.01
C ARG A 4 23.66 5.56 6.53
N GLN A 5 23.49 6.49 5.58
CA GLN A 5 22.17 6.79 5.00
C GLN A 5 21.68 5.67 4.08
N ARG A 6 22.60 5.04 3.33
CA ARG A 6 22.30 3.83 2.53
C ARG A 6 21.81 2.68 3.41
N LEU A 7 22.52 2.41 4.50
CA LEU A 7 22.14 1.40 5.50
C LEU A 7 20.78 1.69 6.15
N ALA A 8 20.48 2.97 6.45
CA ALA A 8 19.19 3.35 7.01
C ALA A 8 18.03 3.09 6.02
N ARG A 9 18.23 3.37 4.73
CA ARG A 9 17.23 3.14 3.68
C ARG A 9 16.95 1.67 3.47
N GLU A 10 17.97 0.83 3.39
CA GLU A 10 17.82 -0.63 3.28
C GLU A 10 17.07 -1.21 4.48
N ARG A 11 17.39 -0.75 5.69
CA ARG A 11 16.69 -1.20 6.91
C ARG A 11 15.21 -0.80 6.91
N LEU A 12 14.89 0.38 6.37
CA LEU A 12 13.53 0.89 6.24
C LEU A 12 12.72 0.11 5.20
N GLU A 13 13.33 -0.22 4.06
CA GLU A 13 12.72 -1.08 3.04
C GLU A 13 12.40 -2.46 3.60
N ILE A 14 13.36 -3.10 4.29
CA ILE A 14 13.16 -4.43 4.90
C ILE A 14 12.05 -4.37 5.94
N TYR A 15 12.04 -3.34 6.81
CA TYR A 15 11.00 -3.17 7.83
C TYR A 15 9.61 -2.98 7.22
N LEU A 16 9.49 -2.13 6.19
CA LEU A 16 8.22 -1.88 5.51
C LEU A 16 7.70 -3.13 4.81
N VAL A 17 8.55 -3.89 4.13
CA VAL A 17 8.16 -5.16 3.49
C VAL A 17 7.67 -6.15 4.55
N HIS A 18 8.40 -6.29 5.66
CA HIS A 18 8.01 -7.18 6.75
C HIS A 18 6.67 -6.79 7.37
N LEU A 19 6.46 -5.48 7.58
CA LEU A 19 5.21 -4.94 8.08
C LEU A 19 4.07 -5.22 7.10
N LEU A 20 4.23 -4.91 5.81
CA LEU A 20 3.20 -5.17 4.79
C LEU A 20 2.88 -6.66 4.66
N MET A 21 3.87 -7.54 4.82
CA MET A 21 3.67 -8.99 4.85
C MET A 21 2.94 -9.47 6.12
N ALA A 22 3.23 -8.90 7.28
CA ALA A 22 2.55 -9.25 8.54
C ALA A 22 1.07 -8.82 8.51
N TYR A 23 0.78 -7.65 7.95
CA TYR A 23 -0.57 -7.08 7.87
C TYR A 23 -1.34 -7.46 6.59
N ARG A 24 -0.77 -8.30 5.73
CA ARG A 24 -1.41 -8.81 4.50
C ARG A 24 -2.86 -9.30 4.68
N PRO A 25 -3.20 -10.14 5.68
CA PRO A 25 -4.57 -10.61 5.86
C PRO A 25 -5.53 -9.46 6.20
N LEU A 26 -5.08 -8.45 6.95
CA LEU A 26 -5.90 -7.28 7.26
C LEU A 26 -6.12 -6.41 6.02
N ILE A 27 -5.08 -6.19 5.20
CA ILE A 27 -5.20 -5.49 3.91
C ILE A 27 -6.20 -6.19 3.00
N PHE A 28 -6.17 -7.53 2.96
CA PHE A 28 -7.14 -8.32 2.19
C PHE A 28 -8.57 -8.12 2.69
N ILE A 29 -8.81 -8.24 4.01
CA ILE A 29 -10.14 -8.05 4.62
C ILE A 29 -10.68 -6.65 4.30
N VAL A 30 -9.85 -5.60 4.48
CA VAL A 30 -10.24 -4.22 4.16
C VAL A 30 -10.54 -4.07 2.67
N GLY A 31 -9.73 -4.66 1.79
CA GLY A 31 -9.95 -4.65 0.35
C GLY A 31 -11.27 -5.31 -0.06
N VAL A 32 -11.61 -6.45 0.55
CA VAL A 32 -12.88 -7.15 0.31
C VAL A 32 -14.07 -6.32 0.80
N LEU A 33 -14.01 -5.77 2.02
CA LEU A 33 -15.07 -4.91 2.55
C LEU A 33 -15.31 -3.69 1.66
N LEU A 34 -14.23 -3.05 1.20
CA LEU A 34 -14.31 -1.90 0.32
C LEU A 34 -14.84 -2.28 -1.07
N LEU A 35 -14.53 -3.48 -1.57
CA LEU A 35 -15.09 -4.00 -2.82
C LEU A 35 -16.61 -4.19 -2.71
N VAL A 36 -17.09 -4.82 -1.63
CA VAL A 36 -18.53 -5.01 -1.37
C VAL A 36 -19.23 -3.66 -1.28
N TYR A 37 -18.65 -2.70 -0.54
CA TYR A 37 -19.17 -1.34 -0.46
C TYR A 37 -19.25 -0.68 -1.84
N SER A 38 -18.21 -0.80 -2.65
CA SER A 38 -18.15 -0.19 -3.98
C SER A 38 -19.21 -0.75 -4.92
N ILE A 39 -19.39 -2.07 -4.90
CA ILE A 39 -20.42 -2.76 -5.69
C ILE A 39 -21.82 -2.32 -5.22
N ALA A 40 -22.07 -2.28 -3.91
CA ALA A 40 -23.35 -1.82 -3.37
C ALA A 40 -23.64 -0.37 -3.78
N ASN A 41 -22.64 0.51 -3.74
CA ASN A 41 -22.80 1.91 -4.12
C ASN A 41 -22.97 2.10 -5.63
N LEU A 42 -22.51 1.17 -6.46
CA LEU A 42 -22.70 1.24 -7.91
C LEU A 42 -24.19 1.28 -8.29
N PHE A 43 -25.05 0.68 -7.47
CA PHE A 43 -26.51 0.70 -7.62
C PHE A 43 -27.19 1.95 -7.06
N ILE A 44 -26.52 2.72 -6.18
CA ILE A 44 -27.07 3.92 -5.53
C ILE A 44 -26.52 5.18 -6.21
N ASN A 45 -25.20 5.28 -6.29
CA ASN A 45 -24.46 6.35 -6.92
C ASN A 45 -23.27 5.76 -7.70
N PRO A 46 -23.42 5.60 -9.03
CA PRO A 46 -22.39 5.00 -9.88
C PRO A 46 -21.04 5.71 -9.77
N LEU A 47 -21.04 7.03 -9.62
CA LEU A 47 -19.80 7.82 -9.54
C LEU A 47 -18.99 7.45 -8.29
N VAL A 48 -19.67 7.31 -7.15
CA VAL A 48 -19.03 6.91 -5.88
C VAL A 48 -18.57 5.47 -5.95
N GLY A 49 -19.39 4.56 -6.49
CA GLY A 49 -19.03 3.15 -6.66
C GLY A 49 -17.81 2.96 -7.55
N PHE A 50 -17.71 3.70 -8.67
CA PHE A 50 -16.52 3.70 -9.53
C PHE A 50 -15.30 4.30 -8.84
N ALA A 51 -15.46 5.41 -8.13
CA ALA A 51 -14.35 6.05 -7.41
C ALA A 51 -13.78 5.15 -6.31
N SER A 52 -14.63 4.37 -5.63
CA SER A 52 -14.19 3.45 -4.57
C SER A 52 -13.74 2.07 -5.08
N LEU A 53 -14.12 1.68 -6.30
CA LEU A 53 -13.65 0.44 -6.95
C LEU A 53 -12.12 0.43 -7.14
N LEU A 54 -11.56 1.55 -7.59
CA LEU A 54 -10.12 1.71 -7.80
C LEU A 54 -9.29 1.39 -6.54
N PRO A 55 -9.52 2.04 -5.38
CA PRO A 55 -8.78 1.72 -4.17
C PRO A 55 -9.06 0.30 -3.65
N ALA A 56 -10.27 -0.23 -3.82
CA ALA A 56 -10.60 -1.61 -3.43
C ALA A 56 -9.74 -2.64 -4.21
N LEU A 57 -9.69 -2.48 -5.54
CA LEU A 57 -8.89 -3.34 -6.40
C LEU A 57 -7.39 -3.21 -6.09
N TYR A 58 -6.91 -2.00 -5.81
CA TYR A 58 -5.52 -1.77 -5.43
C TYR A 58 -5.13 -2.48 -4.14
N LEU A 59 -5.98 -2.42 -3.10
CA LEU A 59 -5.76 -3.12 -1.84
C LEU A 59 -5.71 -4.64 -2.02
N LEU A 60 -6.65 -5.18 -2.80
CA LEU A 60 -6.65 -6.60 -3.14
C LEU A 60 -5.38 -7.00 -3.91
N LEU A 61 -4.95 -6.18 -4.86
CA LEU A 61 -3.75 -6.43 -5.65
C LEU A 61 -2.48 -6.46 -4.79
N ILE A 62 -2.33 -5.51 -3.86
CA ILE A 62 -1.22 -5.52 -2.88
C ILE A 62 -1.28 -6.80 -2.03
N SER A 63 -2.45 -7.14 -1.51
CA SER A 63 -2.60 -8.29 -0.62
C SER A 63 -2.35 -9.63 -1.31
N ASN A 64 -2.61 -9.74 -2.62
CA ASN A 64 -2.44 -10.98 -3.37
C ASN A 64 -1.04 -11.10 -3.99
N SER A 65 -0.48 -10.00 -4.50
CA SER A 65 0.76 -10.01 -5.28
C SER A 65 1.97 -9.54 -4.49
N TYR A 66 2.94 -10.43 -4.28
CA TYR A 66 4.22 -10.13 -3.64
C TYR A 66 5.02 -9.02 -4.36
N PRO A 67 5.18 -9.03 -5.70
CA PRO A 67 5.89 -7.93 -6.36
C PRO A 67 5.21 -6.58 -6.17
N VAL A 68 3.88 -6.53 -6.14
CA VAL A 68 3.12 -5.28 -5.90
C VAL A 68 3.31 -4.78 -4.47
N THR A 69 3.31 -5.68 -3.48
CA THR A 69 3.68 -5.37 -2.09
C THR A 69 5.07 -4.73 -2.02
N LEU A 70 6.05 -5.30 -2.73
CA LEU A 70 7.43 -4.87 -2.69
C LEU A 70 7.66 -3.52 -3.38
N TYR A 71 7.01 -3.27 -4.53
CA TYR A 71 7.03 -1.96 -5.19
C TYR A 71 6.38 -0.89 -4.31
N THR A 72 5.27 -1.21 -3.65
CA THR A 72 4.57 -0.28 -2.74
C THR A 72 5.45 0.06 -1.54
N ALA A 73 6.12 -0.93 -0.95
CA ALA A 73 7.07 -0.71 0.15
C ALA A 73 8.28 0.14 -0.27
N ARG A 74 8.84 -0.11 -1.47
CA ARG A 74 9.94 0.72 -2.02
C ARG A 74 9.51 2.16 -2.29
N LEU A 75 8.32 2.38 -2.83
CA LEU A 75 7.75 3.71 -3.01
C LEU A 75 7.58 4.43 -1.66
N GLY A 76 7.03 3.74 -0.66
CA GLY A 76 6.91 4.27 0.70
C GLY A 76 8.26 4.63 1.32
N ALA A 77 9.27 3.76 1.16
CA ALA A 77 10.63 4.04 1.61
C ALA A 77 11.23 5.26 0.90
N TRP A 78 11.02 5.39 -0.42
CA TRP A 78 11.50 6.53 -1.20
C TRP A 78 10.87 7.86 -0.75
N ILE A 79 9.55 7.90 -0.56
CA ILE A 79 8.83 9.07 -0.03
C ILE A 79 9.33 9.41 1.38
N GLY A 80 9.47 8.41 2.26
CA GLY A 80 9.97 8.60 3.62
C GLY A 80 11.41 9.14 3.66
N THR A 81 12.25 8.75 2.71
CA THR A 81 13.62 9.29 2.61
C THR A 81 13.68 10.70 2.02
N LEU A 82 12.76 11.07 1.13
CA LEU A 82 12.68 12.44 0.59
C LEU A 82 12.21 13.44 1.64
N TRP A 83 11.21 13.07 2.44
CA TRP A 83 10.73 13.90 3.54
C TRP A 83 11.84 14.22 4.55
N ARG A 84 12.72 13.24 4.81
CA ARG A 84 13.84 13.37 5.75
C ARG A 84 15.00 14.23 5.24
N HIS A 85 14.99 14.65 3.98
CA HIS A 85 15.97 15.57 3.42
C HIS A 85 15.51 17.04 3.38
N GLN A 86 14.27 17.33 3.80
CA GLN A 86 13.75 18.69 3.93
C GLN A 86 13.83 19.27 5.36
N GLU A 87 14.27 18.48 6.33
CA GLU A 87 14.69 18.93 7.67
C GLU A 87 16.22 18.94 7.79
#